data_AF-A0A7G8Z9F4-F1
#
_entry.id   AF-A0A7G8Z9F4-F1
#
_cell.length_a   1.000
_cell.length_b   1.000
_cell.length_c   1.000
_cell.angle_alpha   90.00
_cell.angle_beta   90.00
_cell.angle_gamma   90.00
#
_symmetry.space_group_name_H-M   'P 1'
#
loop_
_entity.id
_entity.type
_entity.pdbx_description
1 polymer ?
#
loop_
_entity_poly.entity_id
_entity_poly.type
_entity_poly.pdbx_seq_one_letter_code
_entity_poly.pdbx_strand_id
1 'polypeptide(L)'
;MDFLDSHYCRITKIFLSFFGQWPYESLRKRLIITIVASTICLTGILPKVIGLVTIWGDLGLMIDCVPILLLDVVDVVKLGNNLINFSQMHKLFDSIQNEWKLDRDAAELEVMKKYAEEGNQFIKYYICE
;
A
#
# COMPACT_ATOMS: atom_id res chain seq x y z
N MET A 1 10.35 17.66 -17.46
CA MET A 1 11.17 16.75 -16.64
C MET A 1 10.21 15.76 -16.00
N ASP A 2 10.41 14.46 -16.18
CA ASP A 2 9.45 13.48 -15.65
C ASP A 2 9.56 13.38 -14.13
N PHE A 3 8.56 13.92 -13.43
CA PHE A 3 8.47 13.92 -11.97
C PHE A 3 8.65 12.51 -11.36
N LEU A 4 8.13 11.48 -12.04
CA LEU A 4 8.20 10.08 -11.63
C LEU A 4 9.62 9.48 -11.67
N ASP A 5 10.54 10.11 -12.40
CA ASP A 5 11.96 9.73 -12.46
C ASP A 5 12.85 10.64 -11.60
N SER A 6 12.26 11.64 -10.95
CA SER A 6 12.98 12.44 -9.96
C SER A 6 13.36 11.61 -8.74
N HIS A 7 14.47 11.97 -8.09
CA HIS A 7 14.92 11.34 -6.85
C HIS A 7 13.81 11.31 -5.78
N TYR A 8 12.95 12.33 -5.77
CA TYR A 8 11.85 12.50 -4.83
C TYR A 8 10.74 11.45 -4.98
N CYS A 9 10.50 10.90 -6.17
CA CYS A 9 9.45 9.88 -6.33
C CYS A 9 10.01 8.45 -6.28
N ARG A 10 11.34 8.28 -6.33
CA ARG A 10 11.97 6.95 -6.49
C ARG A 10 11.69 6.00 -5.33
N ILE A 11 11.76 6.45 -4.09
CA ILE A 11 11.52 5.61 -2.90
C ILE A 11 10.05 5.22 -2.82
N THR A 12 9.17 6.21 -2.98
CA THR A 12 7.72 6.00 -3.05
C THR A 12 7.35 5.01 -4.16
N LYS A 13 7.97 5.13 -5.34
CA LYS A 13 7.80 4.20 -6.47
C LYS A 13 8.23 2.78 -6.11
N ILE A 14 9.42 2.59 -5.55
CA ILE A 14 9.91 1.26 -5.15
C ILE A 14 8.97 0.64 -4.12
N PHE A 15 8.56 1.40 -3.12
CA PHE A 15 7.66 0.94 -2.06
C PHE A 15 6.29 0.53 -2.61
N LEU A 16 5.64 1.40 -3.39
CA LEU A 16 4.35 1.10 -3.99
C LEU A 16 4.42 -0.04 -5.01
N SER A 17 5.54 -0.16 -5.75
CA SER A 17 5.77 -1.29 -6.66
C SER A 17 5.89 -2.59 -5.89
N PHE A 18 6.54 -2.62 -4.72
CA PHE A 18 6.65 -3.80 -3.87
C PHE A 18 5.26 -4.32 -3.44
N PHE A 19 4.35 -3.41 -3.09
CA PHE A 19 2.96 -3.74 -2.75
C PHE A 19 2.02 -3.90 -3.95
N GLY A 20 2.53 -3.79 -5.19
CA GLY A 20 1.72 -3.89 -6.41
C GLY A 20 0.69 -2.76 -6.56
N GLN A 21 0.88 -1.67 -5.83
CA GLN A 21 0.05 -0.48 -5.82
C GLN A 21 0.52 0.57 -6.83
N TRP A 22 1.71 0.40 -7.42
CA TRP A 22 2.20 1.36 -8.39
C TRP A 22 1.31 1.39 -9.65
N PRO A 23 0.74 2.55 -10.00
CA PRO A 23 -0.29 2.65 -11.03
C PRO A 23 0.25 2.43 -12.46
N TYR A 24 1.53 2.71 -12.70
CA TYR A 24 2.16 2.58 -14.02
C TYR A 24 2.91 1.26 -14.23
N GLU A 25 2.77 0.29 -13.31
CA GLU A 25 3.37 -1.04 -13.48
C GLU A 25 2.61 -1.87 -14.52
N SER A 26 3.31 -2.83 -15.15
CA SER A 26 2.67 -3.71 -16.14
C SER A 26 1.55 -4.54 -15.50
N LEU A 27 0.47 -4.76 -16.25
CA LEU A 27 -0.67 -5.56 -15.79
C LEU A 27 -0.24 -6.94 -15.26
N ARG A 28 0.75 -7.57 -15.92
CA ARG A 28 1.29 -8.87 -15.50
C ARG A 28 1.93 -8.82 -14.12
N LYS A 29 2.83 -7.87 -13.87
CA LYS A 29 3.48 -7.73 -12.56
C LYS A 29 2.46 -7.43 -11.47
N ARG A 30 1.49 -6.55 -11.75
CA ARG A 30 0.42 -6.23 -10.80
C ARG A 30 -0.41 -7.47 -10.44
N LEU A 31 -0.79 -8.27 -11.43
CA LEU A 31 -1.52 -9.52 -11.20
C LEU A 31 -0.70 -10.50 -10.38
N ILE A 32 0.59 -10.66 -10.69
CA ILE A 32 1.50 -11.53 -9.92
C ILE A 32 1.55 -11.08 -8.46
N ILE A 33 1.78 -9.79 -8.20
CA ILE A 33 1.87 -9.27 -6.83
C ILE A 33 0.54 -9.42 -6.09
N THR A 34 -0.59 -9.17 -6.76
CA THR A 34 -1.92 -9.37 -6.18
C THR A 34 -2.16 -10.82 -5.81
N ILE A 35 -1.82 -11.76 -6.71
CA ILE A 35 -1.96 -13.20 -6.46
C ILE A 35 -1.09 -13.60 -5.27
N VAL A 36 0.19 -13.20 -5.27
CA VAL A 36 1.12 -13.50 -4.17
C VAL A 36 0.60 -12.95 -2.84
N ALA A 37 0.19 -11.68 -2.80
CA ALA A 37 -0.38 -11.05 -1.60
C ALA A 37 -1.63 -11.79 -1.12
N SER A 38 -2.55 -12.16 -2.03
CA SER A 38 -3.74 -12.92 -1.67
C SER A 38 -3.41 -14.30 -1.12
N THR A 39 -2.41 -14.99 -1.67
CA THR A 39 -1.98 -16.32 -1.17
C THR A 39 -1.33 -16.23 0.21
N ILE A 40 -0.57 -15.16 0.49
CA ILE A 40 0.02 -14.92 1.81
C ILE A 40 -1.09 -14.66 2.83
N CYS A 41 -2.06 -13.78 2.51
CA CYS A 41 -3.19 -13.52 3.38
C CYS A 41 -4.03 -14.77 3.66
N LEU A 42 -4.35 -15.57 2.65
CA LEU A 42 -5.09 -16.84 2.85
C LEU A 42 -4.31 -17.80 3.75
N THR A 43 -3.02 -17.98 3.48
CA THR A 43 -2.16 -18.86 4.29
C THR A 43 -2.07 -18.37 5.74
N GLY A 44 -2.11 -17.05 5.98
CA GLY A 44 -2.09 -16.48 7.32
C GLY A 44 -3.41 -16.60 8.08
N ILE A 45 -4.56 -16.52 7.38
CA ILE A 45 -5.90 -16.57 7.98
C ILE A 45 -6.30 -18.01 8.34
N LEU A 46 -5.97 -18.98 7.49
CA LEU A 46 -6.41 -20.38 7.67
C LEU A 46 -6.02 -21.00 9.03
N PRO A 47 -4.76 -20.92 9.50
CA PRO A 47 -4.38 -21.48 10.80
C PRO A 47 -5.09 -20.81 11.97
N LYS A 48 -5.34 -19.50 11.87
CA LYS A 48 -6.00 -18.72 12.92
C LYS A 48 -7.48 -19.10 13.05
N VAL A 49 -8.16 -19.30 11.91
CA VAL A 49 -9.55 -19.78 11.90
C VAL A 49 -9.65 -21.19 12.47
N ILE A 50 -8.75 -22.10 12.09
CA ILE A 50 -8.70 -23.47 12.64
C ILE A 50 -8.43 -23.42 14.16
N GLY A 51 -7.48 -22.59 14.59
CA GLY A 51 -7.15 -22.37 15.99
C GLY A 51 -8.36 -21.87 16.78
N LEU A 52 -9.07 -20.86 16.25
CA LEU A 52 -10.28 -20.29 16.87
C LEU A 52 -11.40 -21.33 17.04
N VAL A 53 -11.61 -22.19 16.05
CA VAL A 53 -12.60 -23.28 16.13
C VAL A 53 -12.21 -24.32 17.18
N THR A 54 -10.92 -24.58 17.36
CA THR A 54 -10.42 -25.57 18.33
C THR A 54 -10.58 -25.10 19.78
N ILE A 55 -10.38 -23.81 20.04
CA ILE A 55 -10.54 -23.20 21.38
C ILE A 55 -11.98 -22.73 21.66
N TRP A 56 -12.93 -23.11 20.82
CA TRP A 56 -14.32 -22.65 20.91
C TRP A 56 -14.93 -23.01 22.27
N GLY A 57 -15.33 -21.99 23.04
CA GLY A 57 -15.89 -22.13 24.39
C GLY A 57 -14.96 -21.68 25.51
N ASP A 58 -13.66 -21.49 25.25
CA ASP A 58 -12.75 -20.80 26.17
C ASP A 58 -12.68 -19.31 25.84
N LEU A 59 -13.50 -18.52 26.54
CA LEU A 59 -13.58 -17.08 26.33
C LEU A 59 -12.24 -16.35 26.56
N GLY A 60 -11.38 -16.87 27.44
CA GLY A 60 -10.08 -16.26 27.72
C GLY A 60 -9.18 -16.33 26.50
N LEU A 61 -9.02 -17.53 25.93
CA LEU A 61 -8.19 -17.75 24.76
C LEU A 61 -8.76 -17.10 23.48
N MET A 62 -10.09 -17.02 23.38
CA MET A 62 -10.75 -16.35 22.24
C MET A 62 -10.48 -14.85 22.23
N ILE A 63 -10.52 -14.17 23.40
CA ILE A 63 -10.26 -12.73 23.49
C ILE A 63 -8.85 -12.39 23.00
N ASP A 64 -7.85 -13.22 23.31
CA ASP A 64 -6.47 -13.00 22.85
C ASP A 64 -6.31 -13.15 21.32
N CYS A 65 -7.16 -13.95 20.68
CA CYS A 65 -7.10 -14.21 19.24
C CYS A 65 -7.88 -13.18 18.40
N VAL A 66 -8.89 -12.51 18.97
CA VAL A 66 -9.74 -11.54 18.26
C VAL A 66 -8.97 -10.37 17.64
N PRO A 67 -8.02 -9.71 18.34
CA PRO A 67 -7.26 -8.60 17.75
C PRO A 67 -6.50 -8.99 16.48
N ILE A 68 -5.91 -10.19 16.48
CA ILE A 68 -5.15 -10.69 15.34
C ILE A 68 -6.06 -10.95 14.14
N LEU A 69 -7.25 -11.51 14.37
CA LEU A 69 -8.24 -11.71 13.32
C LEU A 69 -8.79 -10.39 12.76
N LEU A 70 -8.95 -9.37 13.60
CA LEU A 70 -9.35 -8.04 13.14
C LEU A 70 -8.30 -7.42 12.21
N LEU A 71 -7.01 -7.59 12.51
CA LEU A 71 -5.93 -7.13 11.63
C LEU A 71 -6.01 -7.84 10.26
N ASP A 72 -6.23 -9.15 10.25
CA ASP A 72 -6.38 -9.90 9.00
C ASP A 72 -7.58 -9.41 8.16
N VAL A 73 -8.70 -9.08 8.81
CA VAL A 73 -9.87 -8.50 8.13
C VAL A 73 -9.53 -7.14 7.52
N VAL A 74 -8.81 -6.29 8.24
CA VAL A 74 -8.36 -4.98 7.73
C VAL A 74 -7.47 -5.17 6.50
N ASP A 75 -6.56 -6.14 6.51
CA ASP A 75 -5.68 -6.43 5.38
C ASP A 75 -6.46 -6.89 4.14
N VAL A 76 -7.44 -7.77 4.30
CA VAL A 76 -8.31 -8.22 3.21
C VAL A 76 -9.11 -7.06 2.63
N VAL A 77 -9.70 -6.22 3.50
CA VAL A 77 -10.44 -5.03 3.07
C VAL A 77 -9.52 -4.08 2.31
N LYS A 78 -8.29 -3.88 2.78
CA LYS A 78 -7.31 -2.99 2.16
C LYS A 78 -6.85 -3.51 0.79
N LEU A 79 -6.62 -4.81 0.65
CA LEU A 79 -6.32 -5.45 -0.62
C LEU A 79 -7.50 -5.33 -1.60
N GLY A 80 -8.72 -5.60 -1.15
CA GLY A 80 -9.94 -5.46 -1.96
C GLY A 80 -10.15 -4.01 -2.42
N ASN A 81 -10.01 -3.06 -1.51
CA ASN A 81 -10.11 -1.63 -1.79
C ASN A 81 -9.11 -1.20 -2.87
N ASN A 82 -7.85 -1.64 -2.75
CA ASN A 82 -6.82 -1.35 -3.73
C ASN A 82 -7.14 -1.92 -5.12
N LEU A 83 -7.76 -3.10 -5.21
CA LEU A 83 -8.16 -3.68 -6.49
C LEU A 83 -9.30 -2.92 -7.16
N ILE A 84 -10.34 -2.58 -6.39
CA ILE A 84 -11.53 -1.88 -6.88
C ILE A 84 -11.17 -0.43 -7.27
N ASN A 85 -10.45 0.27 -6.39
CA ASN A 85 -10.16 1.69 -6.54
C ASN A 85 -8.85 1.99 -7.25
N PHE A 86 -8.25 0.99 -7.89
CA PHE A 86 -7.02 1.18 -8.66
C PHE A 86 -7.15 2.26 -9.74
N SER A 87 -8.30 2.31 -10.43
CA SER A 87 -8.53 3.33 -11.45
C SER A 87 -8.51 4.75 -10.87
N GLN A 88 -9.01 4.91 -9.64
CA GLN A 88 -8.98 6.17 -8.92
C GLN A 88 -7.55 6.52 -8.48
N MET A 89 -6.80 5.52 -7.99
CA MET A 89 -5.40 5.71 -7.64
C MET A 89 -4.57 6.12 -8.86
N HIS A 90 -4.78 5.49 -10.01
CA HIS A 90 -4.12 5.86 -11.27
C HIS A 90 -4.42 7.31 -11.66
N LYS A 91 -5.70 7.71 -11.64
CA LYS A 91 -6.11 9.10 -11.91
C LYS A 91 -5.48 10.11 -10.95
N LEU A 92 -5.35 9.77 -9.67
CA LEU A 92 -4.71 10.62 -8.68
C LEU A 92 -3.23 10.85 -9.03
N PHE A 93 -2.51 9.78 -9.35
CA PHE A 93 -1.11 9.87 -9.78
C PHE A 93 -0.95 10.64 -11.09
N ASP A 94 -1.85 10.47 -12.05
CA ASP A 94 -1.85 11.25 -13.29
C ASP A 94 -2.04 12.74 -13.00
N SER A 95 -2.96 13.09 -12.09
CA SER A 95 -3.19 14.47 -11.68
C SER A 95 -1.93 15.08 -11.07
N ILE A 96 -1.28 14.37 -10.15
CA ILE A 96 -0.02 14.80 -9.53
C ILE A 96 1.04 15.00 -10.64
N GLN A 97 1.22 14.03 -11.53
CA GLN A 97 2.22 14.14 -12.59
C GLN A 97 1.95 15.33 -13.52
N ASN A 98 0.68 15.59 -13.88
CA ASN A 98 0.30 16.72 -14.71
C ASN A 98 0.55 18.05 -14.01
N GLU A 99 0.23 18.15 -12.72
CA GLU A 99 0.49 19.36 -11.92
C GLU A 99 1.98 19.68 -11.77
N TRP A 100 2.84 18.66 -11.75
CA TRP A 100 4.29 18.81 -11.72
C TRP A 100 4.90 19.24 -13.07
N LYS A 101 4.17 19.08 -14.19
CA LYS A 101 4.60 19.50 -15.52
C LYS A 101 4.23 20.96 -15.82
N LEU A 102 3.34 21.55 -15.04
CA LEU A 102 2.96 22.95 -15.18
C LEU A 102 4.14 23.85 -14.83
N ASP A 103 4.31 24.93 -15.58
CA ASP A 103 5.28 25.98 -15.27
C ASP A 103 4.75 26.76 -14.05
N ARG A 104 5.32 26.48 -12.88
CA ARG A 104 4.90 27.04 -11.59
C ARG A 104 5.97 27.95 -11.02
N ASP A 105 5.55 28.85 -10.14
CA ASP A 105 6.47 29.70 -9.40
C ASP A 105 7.45 28.87 -8.56
N ALA A 106 8.64 29.43 -8.33
CA ALA A 106 9.70 28.77 -7.59
C ALA A 106 9.27 28.39 -6.16
N ALA A 107 8.42 29.21 -5.52
CA ALA A 107 7.91 28.92 -4.18
C ALA A 107 6.96 27.71 -4.15
N GLU A 108 6.08 27.56 -5.15
CA GLU A 108 5.18 26.40 -5.25
C GLU A 108 5.97 25.11 -5.48
N LEU A 109 6.99 25.17 -6.33
CA LEU A 109 7.86 24.02 -6.61
C LEU A 109 8.64 23.58 -5.36
N GLU A 110 9.07 24.52 -4.53
CA GLU A 110 9.75 24.23 -3.26
C GLU A 110 8.82 23.50 -2.28
N VAL A 111 7.57 23.94 -2.15
CA VAL A 111 6.55 23.27 -1.32
C VAL A 111 6.29 21.85 -1.82
N MET A 112 6.14 21.65 -3.13
CA MET A 112 5.90 20.32 -3.71
C MET A 112 7.08 19.37 -3.46
N LYS A 113 8.33 19.86 -3.57
CA LYS A 113 9.53 19.08 -3.23
C LYS A 113 9.58 18.72 -1.75
N LYS A 114 9.26 19.67 -0.86
CA LYS A 114 9.23 19.44 0.58
C LYS A 114 8.29 18.29 0.95
N TYR A 115 7.06 18.29 0.44
CA TYR A 115 6.11 17.20 0.69
C TYR A 115 6.57 15.85 0.14
N ALA A 116 7.21 15.84 -1.02
CA ALA A 116 7.76 14.60 -1.59
C ALA A 116 8.93 14.05 -0.74
N GLU A 117 9.76 14.92 -0.17
CA GLU A 117 10.84 14.56 0.76
C GLU A 117 10.29 14.00 2.07
N GLU A 118 9.30 14.67 2.67
CA GLU A 118 8.61 14.22 3.89
C GLU A 118 7.95 12.85 3.69
N GLY A 119 7.27 12.64 2.55
CA GLY A 119 6.71 11.34 2.20
C GLY A 119 7.77 10.23 2.12
N ASN A 120 8.93 10.52 1.53
CA ASN A 120 10.03 9.55 1.50
C ASN A 120 10.61 9.27 2.88
N GLN A 121 10.72 10.28 3.76
CA GLN A 121 11.17 10.09 5.13
C GLN A 121 10.19 9.20 5.91
N PHE A 122 8.88 9.43 5.74
CA PHE A 122 7.85 8.61 6.36
C PHE A 122 7.95 7.14 5.92
N ILE A 123 8.10 6.89 4.62
CA ILE A 123 8.27 5.53 4.08
C ILE A 123 9.54 4.88 4.63
N LYS A 124 10.66 5.61 4.70
CA LYS A 124 11.91 5.08 5.28
C LYS A 124 11.73 4.68 6.74
N TYR A 125 11.08 5.53 7.53
CA TYR A 125 10.79 5.24 8.93
C TYR A 125 9.96 3.97 9.07
N TYR A 126 8.88 3.85 8.29
CA TYR A 126 7.98 2.69 8.32
C TYR A 126 8.64 1.36 7.88
N ILE A 127 9.70 1.41 7.06
CA ILE A 127 10.44 0.21 6.62
C ILE A 127 11.56 -0.17 7.60
N CYS A 128 12.13 0.81 8.31
CA CYS A 128 13.25 0.59 9.23
C CYS A 128 12.81 0.20 10.65
N GLU A 129 11.56 0.44 11.02
CA GLU A 129 10.92 -0.06 12.25
C GLU A 129 10.36 -1.48 12.04
#